data_AF-A0A0E0KYM0-F1
#
_entry.id   AF-A0A0E0KYM0-F1
#
_cell.length_a   1.000
_cell.length_b   1.000
_cell.length_c   1.000
_cell.angle_alpha   90.00
_cell.angle_beta   90.00
_cell.angle_gamma   90.00
#
_symmetry.space_group_name_H-M   'P 1'
#
loop_
_entity.id
_entity.type
_entity.pdbx_description
1 polymer ?
#
loop_
_entity_poly.entity_id
_entity_poly.type
_entity_poly.pdbx_seq_one_letter_code
_entity_poly.pdbx_strand_id
1 'polypeptide(L)'
;MVAGAGGGAAAAKKKKKMGEEKLIIRSEKVRFIDILSLLLLRRPITSYHFVEAGDATAAGELGSTPGEWLVALTEIVQKALAAAYYPAKYLGAAVEFFLNFVSLNGGLLGILWNIVRFKLVIPLNREAPNFRSMIAMIDGRTELKPMKPAAAGLDDEDLESGGCAADVPLIRRHYVDGERLLAEQYSISEVTVMAAKIAYENAAYIENVVNNVWKFNFVGFYSCWNKFIGSETTQAFVMTERAKDAAAIVVAFRGTEPFNMQDWSTDVNLSWLGMGAMGHVHVGFLKALGLQEVDGNDAGRAFPRDPPAAASLAGKSFAYYKLRDVLRDQLRRHPNARVVVTGHSLGGALAAAFPALLAFHGEADVVSRLAAVHTYGQPRVGDATFAGFLSSNAATPATVSSLRVVYRYDIVPRVPFDVPPVADFRHGGTCVYYDGWYAGRTLTAGEDAPNKNYFNPRYIVSMYGNAWGDMFKAMFLWAKEGKDYREGAVSIVYRTAGLLFPGLASHSPRDYVNAIRLGRVAPKEA
;
A
#
# COMPACT_ATOMS: atom_id res chain seq x y z
N MET A 1 -46.35 31.55 38.16
CA MET A 1 -45.32 32.50 37.69
C MET A 1 -44.04 32.09 38.40
N VAL A 2 -42.93 31.67 37.79
CA VAL A 2 -42.35 31.92 36.47
C VAL A 2 -41.59 30.66 36.05
N ALA A 3 -41.79 30.22 34.80
CA ALA A 3 -40.97 29.21 34.15
C ALA A 3 -39.74 29.91 33.54
N GLY A 4 -38.53 29.44 33.86
CA GLY A 4 -37.29 29.84 33.21
C GLY A 4 -36.83 28.72 32.28
N ALA A 5 -37.09 28.87 30.98
CA ALA A 5 -36.59 28.00 29.94
C ALA A 5 -35.13 28.37 29.60
N GLY A 6 -34.17 27.56 30.04
CA GLY A 6 -32.79 27.60 29.56
C GLY A 6 -32.67 26.78 28.27
N GLY A 7 -32.85 27.43 27.12
CA GLY A 7 -32.62 26.84 25.81
C GLY A 7 -31.13 26.67 25.53
N GLY A 8 -30.58 25.49 25.82
CA GLY A 8 -29.29 25.06 25.30
C GLY A 8 -29.45 24.62 23.85
N ALA A 9 -29.18 25.52 22.90
CA ALA A 9 -29.05 25.17 21.49
C ALA A 9 -27.77 24.34 21.29
N ALA A 10 -27.88 23.02 21.45
CA ALA A 10 -26.92 22.10 20.88
C ALA A 10 -26.97 22.26 19.35
N ALA A 11 -25.98 22.95 18.79
CA ALA A 11 -25.79 23.01 17.34
C ALA A 11 -25.59 21.59 16.83
N ALA A 12 -26.66 20.99 16.30
CA ALA A 12 -26.61 19.73 15.60
C ALA A 12 -25.64 19.91 14.42
N LYS A 13 -24.43 19.35 14.53
CA LYS A 13 -23.50 19.25 13.39
C LYS A 13 -24.26 18.53 12.28
N LYS A 14 -24.63 19.29 11.23
CA LYS A 14 -25.25 18.78 10.01
C LYS A 14 -24.41 17.59 9.55
N LYS A 15 -25.01 16.39 9.42
CA LYS A 15 -24.31 15.22 8.85
C LYS A 15 -23.78 15.64 7.48
N LYS A 16 -22.45 15.68 7.31
CA LYS A 16 -21.81 15.94 6.02
C LYS A 16 -22.31 14.90 5.02
N LYS A 17 -23.00 15.34 3.97
CA LYS A 17 -23.44 14.43 2.90
C LYS A 17 -22.26 14.14 1.98
N MET A 18 -22.19 12.90 1.52
CA MET A 18 -21.10 12.43 0.69
C MET A 18 -21.26 12.93 -0.75
N GLY A 19 -20.14 13.33 -1.37
CA GLY A 19 -20.10 13.99 -2.68
C GLY A 19 -20.25 15.52 -2.68
N GLU A 20 -20.86 16.12 -1.63
CA GLU A 20 -21.02 17.59 -1.52
C GLU A 20 -19.67 18.31 -1.37
N GLU A 21 -18.72 17.66 -0.68
CA GLU A 21 -17.34 18.13 -0.55
C GLU A 21 -16.46 17.31 -1.50
N LYS A 22 -15.82 17.99 -2.46
CA LYS A 22 -14.85 17.38 -3.37
C LYS A 22 -13.83 18.41 -3.85
N LEU A 23 -12.63 17.95 -4.12
CA LEU A 23 -11.61 18.68 -4.85
C LEU A 23 -10.99 17.74 -5.88
N ILE A 24 -11.20 18.02 -7.16
CA ILE A 24 -10.65 17.24 -8.27
C ILE A 24 -9.73 18.13 -9.08
N ILE A 25 -8.45 17.80 -9.10
CA ILE A 25 -7.43 18.46 -9.91
C ILE A 25 -7.17 17.59 -11.14
N ARG A 26 -7.59 18.09 -12.30
CA ARG A 26 -7.47 17.43 -13.61
C ARG A 26 -6.16 17.82 -14.27
N SER A 27 -5.07 17.21 -13.79
CA SER A 27 -3.70 17.51 -14.23
C SER A 27 -3.47 17.35 -15.74
N GLU A 28 -4.28 16.52 -16.40
CA GLU A 28 -4.31 16.38 -17.86
C GLU A 28 -4.76 17.65 -18.60
N LYS A 29 -5.55 18.52 -17.94
CA LYS A 29 -6.05 19.78 -18.50
C LYS A 29 -5.17 20.99 -18.18
N VAL A 30 -4.15 20.81 -17.34
CA VAL A 30 -3.24 21.89 -16.92
C VAL A 30 -2.32 22.26 -18.08
N ARG A 31 -2.15 23.55 -18.37
CA ARG A 31 -1.18 24.05 -19.35
C ARG A 31 0.01 24.70 -18.63
N PHE A 32 1.12 24.90 -19.33
CA PHE A 32 2.30 25.55 -18.76
C PHE A 32 1.99 26.97 -18.24
N ILE A 33 1.15 27.72 -18.97
CA ILE A 33 0.70 29.05 -18.54
C ILE A 33 -0.08 29.01 -17.23
N ASP A 34 -0.80 27.91 -16.97
CA ASP A 34 -1.58 27.76 -15.74
C ASP A 34 -0.65 27.51 -14.53
N ILE A 35 0.44 26.76 -14.73
CA ILE A 35 1.50 26.58 -13.72
C ILE A 35 2.20 27.90 -13.42
N LEU A 36 2.51 28.69 -14.46
CA LEU A 36 3.09 30.03 -14.28
C LEU A 36 2.13 30.95 -13.53
N SER A 37 0.84 30.89 -13.84
CA SER A 37 -0.21 31.63 -13.13
C SER A 37 -0.30 31.23 -11.65
N LEU A 38 -0.20 29.93 -11.32
CA LEU A 38 -0.17 29.46 -9.92
C LEU A 38 1.00 30.09 -9.16
N LEU A 39 2.19 30.11 -9.76
CA LEU A 39 3.41 30.63 -9.12
C LEU A 39 3.42 32.16 -9.00
N LEU A 40 2.98 32.88 -10.03
CA LEU A 40 3.11 34.34 -10.12
C LEU A 40 1.87 35.10 -9.65
N LEU A 41 0.67 34.66 -10.07
CA LEU A 41 -0.57 35.41 -9.85
C LEU A 41 -1.30 35.00 -8.57
N ARG A 42 -0.95 33.84 -7.98
CA ARG A 42 -1.50 33.31 -6.73
C ARG A 42 -3.04 33.41 -6.63
N ARG A 43 -3.73 33.25 -7.76
CA ARG A 43 -5.21 33.23 -7.81
C ARG A 43 -5.76 32.07 -6.97
N PRO A 44 -6.98 32.15 -6.45
CA PRO A 44 -7.59 31.05 -5.71
C PRO A 44 -7.56 29.75 -6.51
N ILE A 45 -7.24 28.62 -5.88
CA ILE A 45 -7.09 27.34 -6.59
C ILE A 45 -8.36 26.92 -7.34
N THR A 46 -9.54 27.21 -6.78
CA THR A 46 -10.86 26.92 -7.36
C THR A 46 -11.19 27.76 -8.59
N SER A 47 -10.44 28.84 -8.85
CA SER A 47 -10.66 29.70 -10.02
C SER A 47 -10.09 29.13 -11.32
N TYR A 48 -9.27 28.08 -11.24
CA TYR A 48 -8.65 27.47 -12.40
C TYR A 48 -9.55 26.43 -13.07
N HIS A 49 -9.62 26.41 -14.41
CA HIS A 49 -10.51 25.53 -15.17
C HIS A 49 -10.20 24.03 -15.04
N PHE A 50 -9.00 23.69 -14.56
CA PHE A 50 -8.58 22.32 -14.31
C PHE A 50 -8.91 21.85 -12.88
N VAL A 51 -9.48 22.73 -12.05
CA VAL A 51 -9.90 22.43 -10.68
C VAL A 51 -11.42 22.37 -10.65
N GLU A 52 -11.94 21.29 -10.09
CA GLU A 52 -13.37 21.09 -9.90
C GLU A 52 -13.62 20.89 -8.40
N ALA A 53 -14.27 21.87 -7.77
CA ALA A 53 -14.61 21.84 -6.35
C ALA A 53 -16.13 21.73 -6.18
N GLY A 54 -16.58 20.98 -5.18
CA GLY A 54 -18.01 20.95 -4.81
C GLY A 54 -18.45 22.28 -4.19
N ASP A 55 -19.74 22.60 -4.24
CA ASP A 55 -20.28 23.88 -3.75
C ASP A 55 -19.88 24.17 -2.29
N ALA A 56 -19.90 23.14 -1.43
CA ALA A 56 -19.46 23.26 -0.04
C ALA A 56 -17.96 23.53 0.10
N THR A 57 -17.14 22.94 -0.79
CA THR A 57 -15.68 23.15 -0.83
C THR A 57 -15.33 24.54 -1.36
N ALA A 58 -16.04 25.01 -2.40
CA ALA A 58 -15.87 26.33 -2.99
C ALA A 58 -16.32 27.46 -2.05
N ALA A 59 -17.31 27.20 -1.19
CA ALA A 59 -17.77 28.15 -0.17
C ALA A 59 -16.91 28.16 1.12
N GLY A 60 -16.04 27.17 1.31
CA GLY A 60 -15.15 27.06 2.47
C GLY A 60 -13.80 27.78 2.30
N GLU A 61 -12.89 27.59 3.26
CA GLU A 61 -11.55 28.21 3.27
C GLU A 61 -10.74 27.94 1.98
N LEU A 62 -10.96 26.77 1.37
CA LEU A 62 -10.33 26.37 0.11
C LEU A 62 -10.69 27.28 -1.06
N GLY A 63 -11.91 27.83 -1.05
CA GLY A 63 -12.44 28.71 -2.11
C GLY A 63 -11.69 30.03 -2.24
N SER A 64 -11.13 30.53 -1.15
CA SER A 64 -10.32 31.75 -1.10
C SER A 64 -8.82 31.48 -1.03
N THR A 65 -8.39 30.22 -0.92
CA THR A 65 -6.98 29.86 -0.72
C THR A 65 -6.17 30.16 -1.99
N PRO A 66 -5.16 31.04 -1.93
CA PRO A 66 -4.26 31.31 -3.04
C PRO A 66 -3.62 30.01 -3.54
N GLY A 67 -3.49 29.86 -4.85
CA GLY A 67 -2.75 28.74 -5.44
C GLY A 67 -1.33 28.69 -4.86
N GLU A 68 -1.05 27.68 -4.06
CA GLU A 68 0.24 27.52 -3.41
C GLU A 68 1.28 26.94 -4.37
N TRP A 69 2.55 27.25 -4.11
CA TRP A 69 3.68 26.68 -4.83
C TRP A 69 3.68 25.14 -4.84
N LEU A 70 3.04 24.53 -3.83
CA LEU A 70 2.90 23.08 -3.69
C LEU A 70 2.03 22.47 -4.79
N VAL A 71 0.92 23.13 -5.17
CA VAL A 71 0.06 22.69 -6.27
C VAL A 71 0.83 22.76 -7.58
N ALA A 72 1.53 23.89 -7.80
CA ALA A 72 2.39 24.04 -8.97
C ALA A 72 3.47 22.96 -9.02
N LEU A 73 4.11 22.64 -7.89
CA LEU A 73 5.08 21.55 -7.79
C LEU A 73 4.45 20.20 -8.14
N THR A 74 3.28 19.87 -7.59
CA THR A 74 2.58 18.61 -7.91
C THR A 74 2.24 18.51 -9.39
N GLU A 75 1.81 19.61 -10.03
CA GLU A 75 1.51 19.63 -11.46
C GLU A 75 2.76 19.50 -12.32
N ILE A 76 3.88 20.11 -11.92
CA ILE A 76 5.19 19.94 -12.58
C ILE A 76 5.63 18.47 -12.50
N VAL A 77 5.57 17.87 -11.31
CA VAL A 77 5.94 16.46 -11.10
C VAL A 77 5.03 15.54 -11.92
N GLN A 78 3.71 15.75 -11.89
CA GLN A 78 2.77 14.94 -12.68
C GLN A 78 3.04 15.06 -14.19
N LYS A 79 3.36 16.25 -14.70
CA LYS A 79 3.75 16.43 -16.11
C LYS A 79 5.05 15.73 -16.47
N ALA A 80 6.05 15.80 -15.59
CA ALA A 80 7.32 15.11 -15.79
C ALA A 80 7.13 13.59 -15.81
N LEU A 81 6.36 13.04 -14.86
CA LEU A 81 6.02 11.61 -14.80
C LEU A 81 5.23 11.16 -16.04
N ALA A 82 4.25 11.95 -16.48
CA ALA A 82 3.46 11.66 -17.68
C ALA A 82 4.31 11.67 -18.95
N ALA A 83 5.23 12.63 -19.10
CA ALA A 83 6.15 12.71 -20.23
C ALA A 83 7.13 11.53 -20.28
N ALA A 84 7.60 11.10 -19.10
CA ALA A 84 8.53 9.97 -19.00
C ALA A 84 7.84 8.60 -19.12
N TYR A 85 6.51 8.52 -19.01
CA TYR A 85 5.75 7.26 -18.89
C TYR A 85 6.06 6.24 -19.99
N TYR A 86 5.80 6.57 -21.25
CA TYR A 86 6.03 5.64 -22.35
C TYR A 86 7.52 5.23 -22.47
N PRO A 87 8.48 6.17 -22.41
CA PRO A 87 9.90 5.81 -22.35
C PRO A 87 10.25 4.82 -21.23
N ALA A 88 9.81 5.08 -19.99
CA ALA A 88 10.10 4.20 -18.86
C ALA A 88 9.39 2.85 -18.97
N LYS A 89 8.16 2.80 -19.49
CA LYS A 89 7.44 1.54 -19.72
C LYS A 89 8.20 0.62 -20.66
N TYR A 90 8.65 1.13 -21.80
CA TYR A 90 9.42 0.32 -22.76
C TYR A 90 10.80 -0.04 -22.22
N LEU A 91 11.47 0.90 -21.52
CA LEU A 91 12.74 0.63 -20.86
C LEU A 91 12.60 -0.46 -19.79
N GLY A 92 11.58 -0.39 -18.95
CA GLY A 92 11.27 -1.39 -17.92
C GLY A 92 11.03 -2.77 -18.53
N ALA A 93 10.20 -2.86 -19.57
CA ALA A 93 9.96 -4.11 -20.29
C ALA A 93 11.25 -4.69 -20.89
N ALA A 94 12.10 -3.85 -21.49
CA ALA A 94 13.40 -4.28 -22.04
C ALA A 94 14.35 -4.75 -20.93
N VAL A 95 14.49 -3.98 -19.85
CA VAL A 95 15.34 -4.32 -18.70
C VAL A 95 14.90 -5.66 -18.10
N GLU A 96 13.60 -5.85 -17.84
CA GLU A 96 13.09 -7.12 -17.31
C GLU A 96 13.32 -8.29 -18.27
N PHE A 97 13.13 -8.08 -19.59
CA PHE A 97 13.45 -9.10 -20.59
C PHE A 97 14.92 -9.50 -20.51
N PHE A 98 15.84 -8.54 -20.52
CA PHE A 98 17.29 -8.81 -20.47
C PHE A 98 17.69 -9.48 -19.15
N LEU A 99 17.18 -8.99 -18.02
CA LEU A 99 17.51 -9.56 -16.73
C LEU A 99 16.96 -11.00 -16.58
N ASN A 100 15.75 -11.28 -17.06
CA ASN A 100 15.22 -12.64 -17.09
C ASN A 100 15.99 -13.52 -18.07
N PHE A 101 16.38 -13.00 -19.23
CA PHE A 101 17.17 -13.73 -20.22
C PHE A 101 18.52 -14.17 -19.63
N VAL A 102 19.20 -13.26 -18.91
CA VAL A 102 20.43 -13.56 -18.20
C VAL A 102 20.19 -14.56 -17.07
N SER A 103 19.14 -14.35 -16.25
CA SER A 103 18.84 -15.20 -15.09
C SER A 103 18.48 -16.64 -15.49
N LEU A 104 17.60 -16.83 -16.48
CA LEU A 104 17.12 -18.15 -16.91
C LEU A 104 18.18 -18.98 -17.63
N ASN A 105 19.24 -18.34 -18.12
CA ASN A 105 20.34 -19.03 -18.78
C ASN A 105 21.57 -19.21 -17.87
N GLY A 106 21.49 -18.91 -16.58
CA GLY A 106 22.62 -19.10 -15.64
C GLY A 106 23.71 -18.04 -15.76
N GLY A 107 23.35 -16.81 -16.15
CA GLY A 107 24.28 -15.69 -16.31
C GLY A 107 24.84 -15.55 -17.73
N LEU A 108 25.73 -14.57 -17.91
CA LEU A 108 26.31 -14.25 -19.24
C LEU A 108 27.10 -15.42 -19.84
N LEU A 109 27.88 -16.13 -19.03
CA LEU A 109 28.60 -17.34 -19.47
C LEU A 109 27.65 -18.50 -19.78
N GLY A 110 26.58 -18.63 -19.00
CA GLY A 110 25.58 -19.67 -19.23
C GLY A 110 24.80 -19.47 -20.52
N ILE A 111 24.56 -18.21 -20.95
CA ILE A 111 24.01 -17.89 -22.28
C ILE A 111 24.89 -18.47 -23.39
N LEU A 112 26.21 -18.17 -23.37
CA LEU A 112 27.14 -18.67 -24.38
C LEU A 112 27.13 -20.20 -24.44
N TRP A 113 27.10 -20.85 -23.28
CA TRP A 113 27.08 -22.31 -23.18
C TRP A 113 25.76 -22.92 -23.64
N ASN A 114 24.63 -22.28 -23.35
CA ASN A 114 23.30 -22.73 -23.78
C ASN A 114 23.09 -22.54 -25.29
N ILE A 115 23.74 -21.56 -25.93
CA ILE A 115 23.79 -21.45 -27.39
C ILE A 115 24.48 -22.69 -27.98
N VAL A 116 25.67 -23.03 -27.48
CA VAL A 116 26.42 -24.22 -27.95
C VAL A 116 25.65 -25.52 -27.71
N ARG A 117 24.89 -25.60 -26.61
CA ARG A 117 24.07 -26.78 -26.25
C ARG A 117 22.67 -26.80 -26.89
N PHE A 118 22.29 -25.80 -27.67
CA PHE A 118 20.93 -25.62 -28.21
C PHE A 118 19.83 -25.66 -27.11
N LYS A 119 20.14 -25.15 -25.91
CA LYS A 119 19.25 -25.09 -24.74
C LYS A 119 18.97 -23.65 -24.30
N LEU A 120 19.11 -22.68 -25.20
CA LEU A 120 18.90 -21.27 -24.89
C LEU A 120 17.43 -21.00 -24.54
N VAL A 121 17.19 -20.42 -23.38
CA VAL A 121 15.85 -20.05 -22.91
C VAL A 121 15.59 -18.58 -23.25
N ILE A 122 14.53 -18.29 -24.00
CA ILE A 122 14.12 -16.91 -24.31
C ILE A 122 12.84 -16.59 -23.51
N PRO A 123 12.84 -15.57 -22.63
CA PRO A 123 11.71 -15.27 -21.74
C PRO A 123 10.59 -14.52 -22.46
N LEU A 124 9.95 -15.17 -23.44
CA LEU A 124 8.80 -14.60 -24.16
C LEU A 124 7.50 -14.69 -23.36
N ASN A 125 7.36 -15.73 -22.51
CA ASN A 125 6.21 -15.90 -21.64
C ASN A 125 6.42 -15.18 -20.30
N ARG A 126 5.82 -13.99 -20.15
CA ARG A 126 5.88 -13.20 -18.91
C ARG A 126 5.02 -13.77 -17.77
N GLU A 127 4.09 -14.67 -18.09
CA GLU A 127 3.22 -15.36 -17.13
C GLU A 127 3.84 -16.66 -16.60
N ALA A 128 5.06 -16.99 -16.99
CA ALA A 128 5.73 -18.19 -16.51
C ALA A 128 6.12 -18.07 -15.03
N PRO A 129 6.06 -19.15 -14.23
CA PRO A 129 6.36 -19.12 -12.79
C PRO A 129 7.82 -18.81 -12.47
N ASN A 130 8.72 -18.91 -13.45
CA ASN A 130 10.13 -18.56 -13.33
C ASN A 130 10.47 -17.18 -13.90
N PHE A 131 9.51 -16.48 -14.52
CA PHE A 131 9.66 -15.08 -14.87
C PHE A 131 9.61 -14.23 -13.60
N ARG A 132 10.50 -13.26 -13.49
CA ARG A 132 10.63 -12.40 -12.31
C ARG A 132 10.45 -10.95 -12.70
N SER A 133 9.66 -10.21 -11.93
CA SER A 133 9.64 -8.75 -12.00
C SER A 133 10.96 -8.17 -11.52
N MET A 134 11.17 -6.88 -11.75
CA MET A 134 12.32 -6.19 -11.16
C MET A 134 12.36 -6.29 -9.62
N ILE A 135 11.21 -6.35 -8.94
CA ILE A 135 11.16 -6.44 -7.47
C ILE A 135 11.75 -7.78 -7.00
N ALA A 136 11.38 -8.90 -7.61
CA ALA A 136 12.00 -10.20 -7.33
C ALA A 136 13.48 -10.27 -7.71
N MET A 137 13.97 -9.40 -8.61
CA MET A 137 15.40 -9.32 -8.92
C MET A 137 16.18 -8.45 -7.93
N ILE A 138 15.54 -7.43 -7.35
CA ILE A 138 16.11 -6.64 -6.24
C ILE A 138 16.17 -7.49 -4.95
N ASP A 139 15.13 -8.28 -4.68
CA ASP A 139 15.10 -9.19 -3.55
C ASP A 139 14.43 -10.54 -3.86
N GLY A 140 15.26 -11.49 -4.31
CA GLY A 140 14.83 -12.84 -4.69
C GLY A 140 14.53 -13.81 -3.55
N ARG A 141 14.57 -13.38 -2.28
CA ARG A 141 14.20 -14.23 -1.14
C ARG A 141 12.71 -14.55 -1.19
N THR A 142 12.31 -15.78 -0.95
CA THR A 142 10.89 -16.17 -0.94
C THR A 142 10.46 -16.84 0.35
N GLU A 143 11.40 -17.39 1.10
CA GLU A 143 11.18 -18.22 2.28
C GLU A 143 10.65 -17.35 3.43
N LEU A 144 9.67 -17.85 4.19
CA LEU A 144 9.25 -17.22 5.45
C LEU A 144 10.25 -17.56 6.56
N LYS A 145 10.49 -16.63 7.48
CA LYS A 145 11.31 -16.88 8.68
C LYS A 145 10.42 -17.14 9.91
N PRO A 146 10.49 -18.33 10.54
CA PRO A 146 9.71 -18.61 11.73
C PRO A 146 10.19 -17.77 12.92
N MET A 147 9.31 -17.55 13.88
CA MET A 147 9.63 -16.90 15.15
C MET A 147 10.66 -17.75 15.93
N LYS A 148 11.53 -17.08 16.67
CA LYS A 148 12.50 -17.79 17.52
C LYS A 148 11.78 -18.43 18.71
N PRO A 149 12.20 -19.62 19.19
CA PRO A 149 11.49 -20.41 20.21
C PRO A 149 11.17 -19.68 21.52
N ALA A 150 11.96 -18.69 21.93
CA ALA A 150 11.69 -17.90 23.14
C ALA A 150 10.42 -17.02 23.06
N ALA A 151 9.86 -16.82 21.87
CA ALA A 151 8.59 -16.11 21.66
C ALA A 151 7.39 -17.06 21.44
N ALA A 152 7.63 -18.37 21.42
CA ALA A 152 6.64 -19.40 21.07
C ALA A 152 6.05 -20.13 22.29
N GLY A 153 6.43 -19.75 23.51
CA GLY A 153 5.94 -20.31 24.77
C GLY A 153 4.58 -19.74 25.19
N LEU A 154 3.59 -19.79 24.29
CA LEU A 154 2.19 -19.54 24.61
C LEU A 154 1.46 -20.87 24.46
N ASP A 155 0.98 -21.39 25.59
CA ASP A 155 0.20 -22.61 25.65
C ASP A 155 -1.18 -22.38 24.99
N ASP A 156 -1.77 -23.43 24.41
CA ASP A 156 -3.02 -23.37 23.63
C ASP A 156 -4.23 -22.79 24.43
N GLU A 157 -4.11 -22.57 25.75
CA GLU A 157 -5.17 -22.02 26.63
C GLU A 157 -5.11 -20.48 26.85
N ASP A 158 -4.02 -19.78 26.50
CA ASP A 158 -3.89 -18.33 26.74
C ASP A 158 -4.51 -17.43 25.64
N LEU A 159 -5.18 -18.02 24.64
CA LEU A 159 -5.79 -17.32 23.51
C LEU A 159 -7.01 -16.45 23.88
N GLU A 160 -7.52 -16.52 25.11
CA GLU A 160 -8.76 -15.83 25.52
C GLU A 160 -8.57 -14.63 26.46
N SER A 161 -7.38 -14.35 27.01
CA SER A 161 -7.22 -13.28 28.02
C SER A 161 -6.13 -12.26 27.72
N GLY A 162 -6.56 -11.16 27.08
CA GLY A 162 -6.24 -9.77 27.44
C GLY A 162 -4.78 -9.32 27.59
N GLY A 163 -4.32 -8.48 26.65
CA GLY A 163 -3.19 -7.58 26.85
C GLY A 163 -2.73 -6.94 25.54
N CYS A 164 -2.52 -5.62 25.52
CA CYS A 164 -2.15 -4.85 24.33
C CYS A 164 -1.01 -5.48 23.50
N ALA A 165 -1.24 -5.65 22.19
CA ALA A 165 -0.23 -5.94 21.16
C ALA A 165 0.56 -7.26 21.30
N ALA A 166 -0.13 -8.40 21.21
CA ALA A 166 0.47 -9.68 20.83
C ALA A 166 -0.20 -10.18 19.54
N ASP A 167 0.53 -10.17 18.43
CA ASP A 167 0.10 -10.75 17.16
C ASP A 167 -0.22 -12.24 17.38
N VAL A 168 -1.46 -12.68 17.10
CA VAL A 168 -1.75 -14.12 17.00
C VAL A 168 -0.88 -14.68 15.87
N PRO A 169 0.10 -15.56 16.13
CA PRO A 169 0.99 -16.03 15.09
C PRO A 169 0.22 -16.89 14.09
N LEU A 170 0.61 -16.83 12.82
CA LEU A 170 0.13 -17.78 11.82
C LEU A 170 0.86 -19.10 12.04
N ILE A 171 0.13 -20.08 12.58
CA ILE A 171 0.67 -21.39 12.95
C ILE A 171 0.57 -22.33 11.76
N ARG A 172 1.71 -22.71 11.21
CA ARG A 172 1.85 -23.83 10.29
C ARG A 172 2.05 -25.10 11.09
N ARG A 173 1.27 -26.14 10.80
CA ARG A 173 1.38 -27.46 11.43
C ARG A 173 1.86 -28.50 10.41
N HIS A 174 2.92 -29.22 10.74
CA HIS A 174 3.41 -30.36 9.97
C HIS A 174 2.82 -31.66 10.50
N TYR A 175 2.28 -32.46 9.58
CA TYR A 175 1.81 -33.81 9.86
C TYR A 175 2.52 -34.81 8.95
N VAL A 176 2.98 -35.92 9.52
CA VAL A 176 3.47 -37.09 8.77
C VAL A 176 2.78 -38.31 9.38
N ASP A 177 2.20 -39.17 8.53
CA ASP A 177 1.45 -40.37 8.94
C ASP A 177 0.33 -40.12 9.98
N GLY A 178 -0.26 -38.92 9.95
CA GLY A 178 -1.32 -38.51 10.88
C GLY A 178 -0.82 -37.96 12.21
N GLU A 179 0.49 -38.00 12.49
CA GLU A 179 1.09 -37.45 13.71
C GLU A 179 1.69 -36.05 13.50
N ARG A 180 1.53 -35.19 14.50
CA ARG A 180 1.99 -33.79 14.50
C ARG A 180 3.49 -33.73 14.81
N LEU A 181 4.34 -33.45 13.80
CA LEU A 181 5.80 -33.45 13.96
C LEU A 181 6.42 -32.08 14.31
N LEU A 182 5.88 -30.97 13.79
CA LEU A 182 6.44 -29.63 14.02
C LEU A 182 5.38 -28.55 13.83
N ALA A 183 5.30 -27.58 14.74
CA ALA A 183 4.52 -26.36 14.54
C ALA A 183 5.49 -25.19 14.33
N GLU A 184 5.45 -24.58 13.14
CA GLU A 184 6.18 -23.34 12.87
C GLU A 184 5.24 -22.16 13.06
N GLN A 185 5.64 -21.21 13.90
CA GLN A 185 4.88 -19.99 14.13
C GLN A 185 5.51 -18.85 13.33
N TYR A 186 4.73 -18.22 12.46
CA TYR A 186 5.14 -17.04 11.72
C TYR A 186 4.46 -15.81 12.32
N SER A 187 5.21 -14.73 12.51
CA SER A 187 4.57 -13.46 12.87
C SER A 187 3.73 -12.96 11.69
N ILE A 188 2.62 -12.27 11.99
CA ILE A 188 1.78 -11.67 10.95
C ILE A 188 2.63 -10.75 10.08
N SER A 189 3.49 -9.94 10.69
CA SER A 189 4.41 -9.01 10.01
C SER A 189 5.35 -9.66 9.00
N GLU A 190 5.84 -10.88 9.27
CA GLU A 190 6.70 -11.61 8.33
C GLU A 190 5.89 -12.11 7.11
N VAL A 191 4.69 -12.64 7.35
CA VAL A 191 3.80 -13.10 6.26
C VAL A 191 3.32 -11.92 5.43
N THR A 192 2.94 -10.81 6.06
CA THR A 192 2.40 -9.64 5.37
C THR A 192 3.46 -8.88 4.58
N VAL A 193 4.70 -8.77 5.05
CA VAL A 193 5.79 -8.13 4.28
C VAL A 193 6.19 -8.97 3.07
N MET A 194 6.25 -10.28 3.23
CA MET A 194 6.58 -11.19 2.14
C MET A 194 5.45 -11.26 1.11
N ALA A 195 4.19 -11.28 1.56
CA ALA A 195 3.02 -11.21 0.69
C ALA A 195 2.96 -9.89 -0.09
N ALA A 196 3.18 -8.75 0.59
CA ALA A 196 3.25 -7.44 -0.07
C ALA A 196 4.38 -7.36 -1.11
N LYS A 197 5.52 -8.03 -0.87
CA LYS A 197 6.61 -8.11 -1.83
C LYS A 197 6.28 -8.98 -3.04
N ILE A 198 5.75 -10.18 -2.86
CA ILE A 198 5.47 -11.08 -3.99
C ILE A 198 4.22 -10.66 -4.78
N ALA A 199 3.38 -9.76 -4.25
CA ALA A 199 2.23 -9.21 -4.96
C ALA A 199 2.60 -8.52 -6.29
N TYR A 200 3.87 -8.16 -6.48
CA TYR A 200 4.41 -7.60 -7.73
C TYR A 200 4.63 -8.64 -8.83
N GLU A 201 4.64 -9.93 -8.49
CA GLU A 201 4.93 -11.01 -9.43
C GLU A 201 3.67 -11.48 -10.17
N ASN A 202 3.84 -12.28 -11.22
CA ASN A 202 2.72 -12.87 -11.95
C ASN A 202 2.01 -13.96 -11.14
N ALA A 203 0.81 -14.35 -11.59
CA ALA A 203 -0.04 -15.31 -10.89
C ALA A 203 0.64 -16.67 -10.67
N ALA A 204 1.34 -17.20 -11.68
CA ALA A 204 1.99 -18.50 -11.60
C ALA A 204 3.17 -18.51 -10.61
N TYR A 205 3.93 -17.41 -10.54
CA TYR A 205 5.00 -17.23 -9.56
C TYR A 205 4.41 -17.20 -8.15
N ILE A 206 3.38 -16.39 -7.92
CA ILE A 206 2.72 -16.25 -6.61
C ILE A 206 2.15 -17.59 -6.17
N GLU A 207 1.40 -18.27 -7.04
CA GLU A 207 0.83 -19.60 -6.76
C GLU A 207 1.92 -20.60 -6.36
N ASN A 208 3.03 -20.63 -7.10
CA ASN A 208 4.15 -21.51 -6.78
C ASN A 208 4.78 -21.17 -5.42
N VAL A 209 5.00 -19.89 -5.10
CA VAL A 209 5.55 -19.51 -3.79
C VAL A 209 4.59 -19.88 -2.66
N VAL A 210 3.31 -19.53 -2.79
CA VAL A 210 2.30 -19.79 -1.75
C VAL A 210 2.13 -21.29 -1.52
N ASN A 211 1.89 -22.07 -2.58
CA ASN A 211 1.60 -23.50 -2.48
C ASN A 211 2.85 -24.33 -2.20
N ASN A 212 3.98 -24.02 -2.85
CA ASN A 212 5.15 -24.90 -2.85
C ASN A 212 6.25 -24.46 -1.90
N VAL A 213 6.41 -23.16 -1.64
CA VAL A 213 7.43 -22.64 -0.70
C VAL A 213 6.82 -22.45 0.69
N TRP A 214 5.72 -21.70 0.80
CA TRP A 214 5.09 -21.42 2.09
C TRP A 214 4.22 -22.57 2.58
N LYS A 215 3.78 -23.44 1.65
CA LYS A 215 2.79 -24.51 1.91
C LYS A 215 1.47 -23.98 2.46
N PHE A 216 1.13 -22.76 2.08
CA PHE A 216 -0.20 -22.18 2.28
C PHE A 216 -1.08 -22.56 1.10
N ASN A 217 -2.36 -22.18 1.13
CA ASN A 217 -3.28 -22.43 0.03
C ASN A 217 -3.53 -21.15 -0.75
N PHE A 218 -3.12 -21.15 -2.02
CA PHE A 218 -3.42 -20.07 -2.95
C PHE A 218 -4.91 -20.10 -3.34
N VAL A 219 -5.60 -18.97 -3.14
CA VAL A 219 -7.03 -18.84 -3.48
C VAL A 219 -7.20 -18.27 -4.88
N GLY A 220 -6.43 -17.25 -5.23
CA GLY A 220 -6.48 -16.66 -6.56
C GLY A 220 -5.73 -15.36 -6.71
N PHE A 221 -5.43 -15.02 -7.96
CA PHE A 221 -4.91 -13.73 -8.38
C PHE A 221 -6.00 -12.98 -9.16
N TYR A 222 -6.18 -11.70 -8.85
CA TYR A 222 -7.26 -10.88 -9.41
C TYR A 222 -6.69 -9.63 -10.05
N SER A 223 -6.83 -9.54 -11.37
CA SER A 223 -6.57 -8.34 -12.17
C SER A 223 -7.90 -7.62 -12.39
N CYS A 224 -8.05 -6.43 -11.81
CA CYS A 224 -9.35 -5.75 -11.72
C CYS A 224 -9.36 -4.46 -12.53
N TRP A 225 -10.53 -4.21 -13.14
CA TRP A 225 -10.79 -3.09 -14.03
C TRP A 225 -10.85 -1.75 -13.28
N ASN A 226 -10.13 -0.75 -13.79
CA ASN A 226 -10.25 0.65 -13.38
C ASN A 226 -10.95 1.45 -14.50
N LYS A 227 -12.18 1.91 -14.26
CA LYS A 227 -12.97 2.58 -15.31
C LYS A 227 -12.41 3.91 -15.76
N PHE A 228 -11.65 4.59 -14.92
CA PHE A 228 -11.12 5.93 -15.22
C PHE A 228 -9.84 5.86 -16.04
N ILE A 229 -9.16 4.72 -16.03
CA ILE A 229 -7.98 4.45 -16.85
C ILE A 229 -8.38 3.68 -18.12
N GLY A 230 -9.40 2.81 -18.04
CA GLY A 230 -9.82 1.99 -19.17
C GLY A 230 -8.97 0.73 -19.35
N SER A 231 -8.40 0.20 -18.25
CA SER A 231 -7.62 -1.04 -18.23
C SER A 231 -7.68 -1.72 -16.86
N GLU A 232 -7.17 -2.94 -16.78
CA GLU A 232 -7.00 -3.66 -15.50
C GLU A 232 -5.69 -3.25 -14.83
N THR A 233 -5.75 -2.30 -13.90
CA THR A 233 -4.56 -1.77 -13.23
C THR A 233 -4.46 -2.17 -11.76
N THR A 234 -5.57 -2.62 -11.15
CA THR A 234 -5.58 -2.95 -9.73
C THR A 234 -5.47 -4.45 -9.55
N GLN A 235 -4.35 -4.88 -8.98
CA GLN A 235 -4.04 -6.29 -8.80
C GLN A 235 -3.93 -6.65 -7.32
N ALA A 236 -4.43 -7.83 -6.98
CA ALA A 236 -4.31 -8.40 -5.66
C ALA A 236 -4.33 -9.92 -5.74
N PHE A 237 -3.75 -10.59 -4.75
CA PHE A 237 -3.95 -12.02 -4.58
C PHE A 237 -4.51 -12.33 -3.19
N VAL A 238 -5.16 -13.47 -3.09
CA VAL A 238 -5.72 -14.00 -1.85
C VAL A 238 -5.12 -15.37 -1.59
N MET A 239 -4.78 -15.63 -0.33
CA MET A 239 -4.35 -16.93 0.15
C MET A 239 -4.97 -17.24 1.51
N THR A 240 -5.03 -18.52 1.86
CA THR A 240 -5.40 -19.00 3.19
C THR A 240 -4.24 -19.78 3.78
N GLU A 241 -4.12 -19.80 5.11
CA GLU A 241 -3.05 -20.55 5.77
C GLU A 241 -3.11 -22.05 5.46
N ARG A 242 -4.31 -22.60 5.22
CA ARG A 242 -4.54 -23.96 4.70
C ARG A 242 -5.80 -24.03 3.82
N ALA A 243 -5.97 -25.14 3.11
CA ALA A 243 -7.08 -25.32 2.15
C ALA A 243 -8.45 -25.61 2.80
N LYS A 244 -8.48 -26.12 4.03
CA LYS A 244 -9.69 -26.44 4.81
C LYS A 244 -9.51 -25.93 6.23
N ASP A 245 -10.53 -25.38 6.86
CA ASP A 245 -10.47 -24.87 8.24
C ASP A 245 -9.27 -23.95 8.53
N ALA A 246 -9.04 -22.99 7.62
CA ALA A 246 -7.98 -22.01 7.77
C ALA A 246 -8.22 -21.11 8.99
N ALA A 247 -7.15 -20.79 9.71
CA ALA A 247 -7.19 -19.80 10.79
C ALA A 247 -7.10 -18.36 10.25
N ALA A 248 -6.58 -18.18 9.03
CA ALA A 248 -6.43 -16.87 8.43
C ALA A 248 -6.62 -16.87 6.91
N ILE A 249 -7.15 -15.75 6.41
CA ILE A 249 -7.23 -15.36 5.01
C ILE A 249 -6.41 -14.08 4.84
N VAL A 250 -5.45 -14.09 3.92
CA VAL A 250 -4.59 -12.94 3.63
C VAL A 250 -4.94 -12.37 2.26
N VAL A 251 -5.21 -11.06 2.22
CA VAL A 251 -5.40 -10.28 1.00
C VAL A 251 -4.20 -9.37 0.83
N ALA A 252 -3.47 -9.54 -0.27
CA ALA A 252 -2.28 -8.75 -0.57
C ALA A 252 -2.50 -7.94 -1.85
N PHE A 253 -2.51 -6.61 -1.69
CA PHE A 253 -2.61 -5.68 -2.81
C PHE A 253 -1.23 -5.41 -3.40
N ARG A 254 -1.16 -5.47 -4.73
CA ARG A 254 0.02 -5.08 -5.48
C ARG A 254 0.18 -3.56 -5.45
N GLY A 255 1.43 -3.10 -5.30
CA GLY A 255 1.77 -1.70 -5.48
C GLY A 255 2.27 -1.38 -6.89
N THR A 256 2.90 -0.22 -7.03
CA THR A 256 3.38 0.28 -8.32
C THR A 256 4.76 -0.27 -8.70
N GLU A 257 4.93 -0.79 -9.92
CA GLU A 257 6.27 -1.13 -10.42
C GLU A 257 7.15 0.13 -10.55
N PRO A 258 8.47 0.06 -10.30
CA PRO A 258 9.36 1.22 -10.41
C PRO A 258 9.30 1.97 -11.76
N PHE A 259 8.92 1.28 -12.85
CA PHE A 259 8.81 1.86 -14.20
C PHE A 259 7.37 2.25 -14.59
N ASN A 260 6.37 1.96 -13.74
CA ASN A 260 4.99 2.34 -13.98
C ASN A 260 4.66 3.71 -13.35
N MET A 261 5.18 4.78 -13.95
CA MET A 261 5.08 6.14 -13.42
C MET A 261 3.66 6.75 -13.44
N GLN A 262 2.68 6.11 -14.10
CA GLN A 262 1.27 6.50 -14.01
C GLN A 262 0.68 6.27 -12.61
N ASP A 263 1.14 5.22 -11.92
CA ASP A 263 0.64 4.94 -10.57
C ASP A 263 1.34 5.85 -9.54
N TRP A 264 2.60 6.25 -9.78
CA TRP A 264 3.29 7.28 -8.97
C TRP A 264 2.59 8.65 -9.08
N SER A 265 2.03 8.99 -10.25
CA SER A 265 1.29 10.25 -10.40
C SER A 265 -0.02 10.24 -9.62
N THR A 266 -0.56 9.05 -9.32
CA THR A 266 -1.72 8.90 -8.45
C THR A 266 -1.37 9.29 -7.02
N ASP A 267 -0.21 8.87 -6.50
CA ASP A 267 0.19 9.12 -5.09
C ASP A 267 0.49 10.59 -4.77
N VAL A 268 0.81 11.40 -5.78
CA VAL A 268 1.10 12.85 -5.63
C VAL A 268 -0.09 13.74 -5.99
N ASN A 269 -1.18 13.16 -6.51
CA ASN A 269 -2.37 13.92 -6.82
C ASN A 269 -3.02 14.41 -5.50
N LEU A 270 -3.48 15.66 -5.47
CA LEU A 270 -4.11 16.23 -4.27
C LEU A 270 -5.63 16.09 -4.28
N SER A 271 -6.19 15.33 -5.22
CA SER A 271 -7.63 15.16 -5.38
C SER A 271 -8.23 14.27 -4.31
N TRP A 272 -9.33 14.72 -3.71
CA TRP A 272 -10.05 13.98 -2.68
C TRP A 272 -11.57 14.09 -2.88
N LEU A 273 -12.27 13.09 -2.37
CA LEU A 273 -13.72 12.99 -2.38
C LEU A 273 -14.23 12.81 -0.95
N GLY A 274 -15.23 13.59 -0.56
CA GLY A 274 -15.91 13.42 0.72
C GLY A 274 -16.81 12.19 0.73
N MET A 275 -16.44 11.21 1.54
CA MET A 275 -17.10 9.91 1.73
C MET A 275 -17.96 9.87 3.01
N GLY A 276 -18.53 11.03 3.39
CA GLY A 276 -19.47 11.14 4.51
C GLY A 276 -18.79 10.87 5.85
N ALA A 277 -19.20 9.80 6.54
CA ALA A 277 -18.62 9.41 7.83
C ALA A 277 -17.14 9.01 7.73
N MET A 278 -16.67 8.59 6.54
CA MET A 278 -15.26 8.28 6.30
C MET A 278 -14.38 9.53 6.15
N GLY A 279 -14.93 10.73 6.04
CA GLY A 279 -14.13 11.93 5.78
C GLY A 279 -13.73 12.09 4.31
N HIS A 280 -12.62 12.79 4.06
CA HIS A 280 -12.08 12.97 2.72
C HIS A 280 -11.08 11.86 2.41
N VAL A 281 -11.25 11.21 1.26
CA VAL A 281 -10.38 10.12 0.82
C VAL A 281 -9.81 10.45 -0.55
N HIS A 282 -8.53 10.13 -0.74
CA HIS A 282 -7.82 10.35 -1.99
C HIS A 282 -8.52 9.63 -3.16
N VAL A 283 -8.89 10.41 -4.19
CA VAL A 283 -9.73 9.93 -5.31
C VAL A 283 -9.04 8.84 -6.09
N GLY A 284 -7.73 8.91 -6.25
CA GLY A 284 -6.95 7.91 -6.96
C GLY A 284 -7.11 6.49 -6.39
N PHE A 285 -7.08 6.37 -5.06
CA PHE A 285 -7.21 5.09 -4.38
C PHE A 285 -8.65 4.57 -4.46
N LEU A 286 -9.65 5.45 -4.37
CA LEU A 286 -11.04 5.08 -4.61
C LEU A 286 -11.25 4.58 -6.05
N LYS A 287 -10.69 5.26 -7.05
CA LYS A 287 -10.75 4.84 -8.47
C LYS A 287 -10.15 3.45 -8.68
N ALA A 288 -9.00 3.17 -8.07
CA ALA A 288 -8.37 1.85 -8.10
C ALA A 288 -9.25 0.77 -7.44
N LEU A 289 -9.90 1.09 -6.32
CA LEU A 289 -10.79 0.14 -5.65
C LEU A 289 -12.13 -0.09 -6.37
N GLY A 290 -12.54 0.82 -7.26
CA GLY A 290 -13.78 0.65 -8.04
C GLY A 290 -14.82 1.73 -7.83
N LEU A 291 -14.40 2.97 -7.57
CA LEU A 291 -15.27 4.15 -7.61
C LEU A 291 -16.08 4.17 -8.92
N GLN A 292 -17.36 4.48 -8.82
CA GLN A 292 -18.27 4.52 -9.96
C GLN A 292 -18.51 5.94 -10.44
N GLU A 293 -18.58 6.95 -9.59
CA GLU A 293 -18.78 8.34 -10.04
C GLU A 293 -17.96 9.32 -9.19
N VAL A 294 -17.51 10.40 -9.83
CA VAL A 294 -16.82 11.53 -9.16
C VAL A 294 -17.76 12.74 -9.01
N ASP A 295 -18.86 12.75 -9.77
CA ASP A 295 -19.82 13.85 -9.82
C ASP A 295 -20.91 13.63 -8.77
N GLY A 296 -20.52 13.88 -7.53
CA GLY A 296 -21.25 13.55 -6.31
C GLY A 296 -22.42 14.47 -5.95
N ASN A 297 -23.52 14.39 -6.70
CA ASN A 297 -24.81 14.86 -6.17
C ASN A 297 -25.48 13.82 -5.26
N ASP A 298 -25.08 12.55 -5.35
CA ASP A 298 -25.58 11.45 -4.52
C ASP A 298 -24.44 10.49 -4.16
N ALA A 299 -24.13 10.48 -2.87
CA ALA A 299 -23.21 9.56 -2.24
C ALA A 299 -23.37 8.11 -2.70
N GLY A 300 -24.59 7.58 -2.62
CA GLY A 300 -24.85 6.18 -2.92
C GLY A 300 -24.50 5.79 -4.36
N ARG A 301 -24.31 6.76 -5.26
CA ARG A 301 -23.92 6.56 -6.66
C ARG A 301 -22.42 6.63 -6.89
N ALA A 302 -21.69 7.41 -6.10
CA ALA A 302 -20.25 7.57 -6.24
C ALA A 302 -19.52 6.24 -5.98
N PHE A 303 -19.84 5.59 -4.86
CA PHE A 303 -19.35 4.26 -4.53
C PHE A 303 -20.52 3.44 -3.95
N PRO A 304 -21.33 2.80 -4.81
CA PRO A 304 -22.48 2.02 -4.34
C PRO A 304 -22.03 0.78 -3.57
N ARG A 305 -22.95 0.22 -2.77
CA ARG A 305 -22.69 -1.06 -2.10
C ARG A 305 -22.47 -2.17 -3.10
N ASP A 306 -23.23 -2.21 -4.19
CA ASP A 306 -23.14 -3.25 -5.21
C ASP A 306 -22.71 -2.64 -6.55
N PRO A 307 -21.94 -3.37 -7.37
CA PRO A 307 -21.48 -2.85 -8.64
C PRO A 307 -22.66 -2.58 -9.58
N PRO A 308 -22.55 -1.59 -10.49
CA PRO A 308 -23.61 -1.34 -11.47
C PRO A 308 -23.86 -2.57 -12.34
N ALA A 309 -25.13 -2.95 -12.53
CA ALA A 309 -25.52 -4.14 -13.29
C ALA A 309 -24.91 -4.19 -14.70
N ALA A 310 -24.76 -3.03 -15.35
CA ALA A 310 -24.14 -2.93 -16.68
C ALA A 310 -22.65 -3.34 -16.69
N ALA A 311 -21.91 -3.11 -15.60
CA ALA A 311 -20.51 -3.51 -15.51
C ALA A 311 -20.37 -5.03 -15.37
N SER A 312 -21.28 -5.65 -14.60
CA SER A 312 -21.37 -7.12 -14.50
C SER A 312 -21.69 -7.77 -15.85
N LEU A 313 -22.61 -7.18 -16.64
CA LEU A 313 -22.93 -7.65 -18.00
C LEU A 313 -21.74 -7.54 -18.97
N ALA A 314 -20.84 -6.58 -18.74
CA ALA A 314 -19.64 -6.40 -19.55
C ALA A 314 -18.45 -7.26 -19.10
N GLY A 315 -18.64 -8.15 -18.11
CA GLY A 315 -17.57 -9.02 -17.57
C GLY A 315 -16.49 -8.26 -16.77
N LYS A 316 -16.73 -6.99 -16.43
CA LYS A 316 -15.73 -6.15 -15.73
C LYS A 316 -15.83 -6.35 -14.23
N SER A 317 -14.73 -6.76 -13.60
CA SER A 317 -14.63 -6.91 -12.14
C SER A 317 -13.85 -5.75 -11.54
N PHE A 318 -14.44 -5.01 -10.59
CA PHE A 318 -13.71 -3.99 -9.82
C PHE A 318 -13.18 -4.57 -8.51
N ALA A 319 -12.03 -4.06 -8.06
CA ALA A 319 -11.24 -4.68 -7.00
C ALA A 319 -12.01 -4.83 -5.68
N TYR A 320 -12.68 -3.77 -5.20
CA TYR A 320 -13.43 -3.81 -3.96
C TYR A 320 -14.52 -4.88 -3.97
N TYR A 321 -15.42 -4.86 -4.97
CA TYR A 321 -16.54 -5.80 -5.01
C TYR A 321 -16.05 -7.24 -5.18
N LYS A 322 -15.07 -7.46 -6.07
CA LYS A 322 -14.52 -8.79 -6.33
C LYS A 322 -13.87 -9.37 -5.08
N LEU A 323 -13.01 -8.61 -4.39
CA LEU A 323 -12.32 -9.07 -3.20
C LEU A 323 -13.26 -9.22 -1.99
N ARG A 324 -14.27 -8.35 -1.85
CA ARG A 324 -15.33 -8.51 -0.86
C ARG A 324 -16.05 -9.83 -1.03
N ASP A 325 -16.44 -10.17 -2.26
CA ASP A 325 -17.19 -11.41 -2.53
C ASP A 325 -16.31 -12.65 -2.35
N VAL A 326 -15.02 -12.57 -2.71
CA VAL A 326 -14.03 -13.61 -2.40
C VAL A 326 -13.89 -13.79 -0.90
N LEU A 327 -13.76 -12.72 -0.11
CA LEU A 327 -13.69 -12.81 1.35
C LEU A 327 -14.95 -13.43 1.95
N ARG A 328 -16.14 -13.02 1.52
CA ARG A 328 -17.41 -13.63 1.97
C ARG A 328 -17.46 -15.13 1.69
N ASP A 329 -16.95 -15.55 0.53
CA ASP A 329 -16.87 -16.96 0.15
C ASP A 329 -15.85 -17.74 1.01
N GLN A 330 -14.65 -17.20 1.21
CA GLN A 330 -13.63 -17.82 2.05
C GLN A 330 -14.04 -17.89 3.53
N LEU A 331 -14.71 -16.86 4.06
CA LEU A 331 -15.20 -16.83 5.44
C LEU A 331 -16.37 -17.80 5.69
N ARG A 332 -17.11 -18.19 4.64
CA ARG A 332 -18.09 -19.28 4.70
C ARG A 332 -17.41 -20.64 4.70
N ARG A 333 -16.34 -20.82 3.91
CA ARG A 333 -15.55 -22.07 3.89
C ARG A 333 -14.66 -22.26 5.12
N HIS A 334 -14.28 -21.16 5.77
CA HIS A 334 -13.43 -21.14 6.95
C HIS A 334 -14.09 -20.29 8.05
N PRO A 335 -15.07 -20.84 8.79
CA PRO A 335 -15.85 -20.08 9.77
C PRO A 335 -15.01 -19.40 10.86
N ASN A 336 -13.88 -20.00 11.22
CA ASN A 336 -12.95 -19.52 12.25
C ASN A 336 -11.82 -18.64 11.69
N ALA A 337 -11.78 -18.40 10.37
CA ALA A 337 -10.72 -17.62 9.77
C ALA A 337 -10.84 -16.14 10.13
N ARG A 338 -9.69 -15.54 10.46
CA ARG A 338 -9.53 -14.09 10.56
C ARG A 338 -8.95 -13.51 9.27
N VAL A 339 -9.26 -12.25 8.98
CA VAL A 339 -8.84 -11.56 7.76
C VAL A 339 -7.61 -10.70 8.05
N VAL A 340 -6.59 -10.84 7.20
CA VAL A 340 -5.39 -10.01 7.21
C VAL A 340 -5.28 -9.29 5.87
N VAL A 341 -5.05 -7.98 5.90
CA VAL A 341 -4.92 -7.17 4.70
C VAL A 341 -3.53 -6.54 4.68
N THR A 342 -2.85 -6.61 3.54
CA THR A 342 -1.49 -6.08 3.39
C THR A 342 -1.25 -5.48 2.01
N GLY A 343 -0.23 -4.63 1.92
CA GLY A 343 0.28 -4.10 0.68
C GLY A 343 1.47 -3.19 0.88
N HIS A 344 2.26 -3.02 -0.19
CA HIS A 344 3.39 -2.10 -0.25
C HIS A 344 3.07 -0.93 -1.19
N SER A 345 3.57 0.27 -0.90
CA SER A 345 3.40 1.45 -1.77
C SER A 345 1.90 1.77 -1.99
N LEU A 346 1.48 1.99 -3.24
CA LEU A 346 0.06 2.06 -3.65
C LEU A 346 -0.77 0.91 -3.05
N GLY A 347 -0.25 -0.32 -3.05
CA GLY A 347 -0.93 -1.47 -2.45
C GLY A 347 -1.18 -1.29 -0.95
N GLY A 348 -0.31 -0.59 -0.24
CA GLY A 348 -0.51 -0.20 1.16
C GLY A 348 -1.66 0.80 1.34
N ALA A 349 -1.83 1.74 0.40
CA ALA A 349 -2.98 2.65 0.39
C ALA A 349 -4.30 1.89 0.19
N LEU A 350 -4.33 0.96 -0.76
CA LEU A 350 -5.50 0.11 -1.03
C LEU A 350 -5.80 -0.80 0.15
N ALA A 351 -4.77 -1.38 0.78
CA ALA A 351 -4.90 -2.20 1.98
C ALA A 351 -5.49 -1.45 3.18
N ALA A 352 -5.20 -0.15 3.32
CA ALA A 352 -5.81 0.69 4.34
C ALA A 352 -7.25 1.13 3.98
N ALA A 353 -7.50 1.50 2.73
CA ALA A 353 -8.83 1.95 2.30
C ALA A 353 -9.87 0.81 2.20
N PHE A 354 -9.43 -0.42 1.91
CA PHE A 354 -10.32 -1.55 1.68
C PHE A 354 -11.16 -1.94 2.91
N PRO A 355 -10.58 -2.14 4.13
CA PRO A 355 -11.37 -2.35 5.35
C PRO A 355 -12.30 -1.19 5.68
N ALA A 356 -11.87 0.04 5.40
CA ALA A 356 -12.70 1.23 5.62
C ALA A 356 -13.95 1.21 4.73
N LEU A 357 -13.82 0.80 3.46
CA LEU A 357 -14.96 0.61 2.55
C LEU A 357 -15.86 -0.57 2.96
N LEU A 358 -15.29 -1.66 3.50
CA LEU A 358 -16.08 -2.77 4.06
C LEU A 358 -16.97 -2.26 5.21
N ALA A 359 -16.40 -1.50 6.14
CA ALA A 359 -17.14 -0.90 7.24
C ALA A 359 -18.18 0.11 6.76
N PHE A 360 -17.81 0.96 5.81
CA PHE A 360 -18.70 1.94 5.21
C PHE A 360 -19.92 1.31 4.53
N HIS A 361 -19.75 0.16 3.87
CA HIS A 361 -20.84 -0.60 3.27
C HIS A 361 -21.54 -1.59 4.23
N GLY A 362 -21.20 -1.57 5.52
CA GLY A 362 -21.85 -2.41 6.53
C GLY A 362 -21.53 -3.91 6.40
N GLU A 363 -20.34 -4.27 5.94
CA GLU A 363 -19.85 -5.66 5.87
C GLU A 363 -19.39 -6.15 7.25
N ALA A 364 -20.30 -6.10 8.24
CA ALA A 364 -19.99 -6.37 9.65
C ALA A 364 -19.37 -7.76 9.89
N ASP A 365 -19.80 -8.78 9.15
CA ASP A 365 -19.27 -10.15 9.25
C ASP A 365 -17.79 -10.23 8.85
N VAL A 366 -17.37 -9.42 7.87
CA VAL A 366 -15.97 -9.38 7.42
C VAL A 366 -15.15 -8.51 8.36
N VAL A 367 -15.67 -7.33 8.73
CA VAL A 367 -14.97 -6.36 9.59
C VAL A 367 -14.74 -6.91 11.00
N SER A 368 -15.71 -7.62 11.57
CA SER A 368 -15.58 -8.26 12.88
C SER A 368 -14.51 -9.35 12.92
N ARG A 369 -14.19 -9.95 11.78
CA ARG A 369 -13.13 -10.97 11.64
C ARG A 369 -11.78 -10.40 11.22
N LEU A 370 -11.66 -9.07 11.05
CA LEU A 370 -10.39 -8.43 10.75
C LEU A 370 -9.39 -8.70 11.91
N ALA A 371 -8.21 -9.18 11.57
CA ALA A 371 -7.10 -9.43 12.50
C ALA A 371 -6.03 -8.37 12.39
N ALA A 372 -5.63 -8.03 11.16
CA ALA A 372 -4.53 -7.10 10.94
C ALA A 372 -4.66 -6.35 9.62
N VAL A 373 -4.18 -5.10 9.65
CA VAL A 373 -3.92 -4.28 8.47
C VAL A 373 -2.47 -3.83 8.58
N HIS A 374 -1.59 -4.51 7.85
CA HIS A 374 -0.14 -4.25 7.88
C HIS A 374 0.29 -3.68 6.55
N THR A 375 0.84 -2.48 6.55
CA THR A 375 1.22 -1.79 5.32
C THR A 375 2.67 -1.33 5.36
N TYR A 376 3.27 -1.25 4.17
CA TYR A 376 4.70 -0.97 4.01
C TYR A 376 4.87 0.17 3.02
N GLY A 377 5.50 1.26 3.44
CA GLY A 377 5.67 2.42 2.54
C GLY A 377 4.34 3.00 2.07
N GLN A 378 3.28 2.89 2.88
CA GLN A 378 1.94 3.38 2.54
C GLN A 378 1.93 4.93 2.42
N PRO A 379 1.39 5.51 1.34
CA PRO A 379 1.13 6.95 1.24
C PRO A 379 -0.07 7.37 2.11
N ARG A 380 -0.25 8.68 2.32
CA ARG A 380 -1.43 9.18 3.05
C ARG A 380 -2.69 8.94 2.23
N VAL A 381 -3.75 8.46 2.86
CA VAL A 381 -4.95 7.98 2.16
C VAL A 381 -6.12 8.96 2.25
N GLY A 382 -6.25 9.70 3.35
CA GLY A 382 -7.36 10.61 3.58
C GLY A 382 -7.03 11.65 4.63
N ASP A 383 -8.04 12.40 5.07
CA ASP A 383 -7.90 13.45 6.08
C ASP A 383 -7.84 12.92 7.52
N ALA A 384 -7.81 13.85 8.50
CA ALA A 384 -7.88 13.50 9.92
C ALA A 384 -9.17 12.73 10.26
N THR A 385 -10.28 13.04 9.60
CA THR A 385 -11.55 12.32 9.77
C THR A 385 -11.43 10.87 9.31
N PHE A 386 -10.80 10.63 8.16
CA PHE A 386 -10.51 9.28 7.67
C PHE A 386 -9.57 8.51 8.60
N ALA A 387 -8.50 9.15 9.08
CA ALA A 387 -7.58 8.53 10.05
C ALA A 387 -8.28 8.17 11.37
N GLY A 388 -9.21 9.02 11.83
CA GLY A 388 -10.08 8.74 12.97
C GLY A 388 -11.06 7.60 12.70
N PHE A 389 -11.63 7.54 11.49
CA PHE A 389 -12.52 6.46 11.07
C PHE A 389 -11.78 5.11 11.09
N LEU A 390 -10.56 5.05 10.56
CA LEU A 390 -9.64 3.90 10.63
C LEU A 390 -9.15 3.55 12.05
N SER A 391 -9.43 4.38 13.05
CA SER A 391 -9.10 4.08 14.45
C SER A 391 -10.37 3.81 15.26
N SER A 392 -11.54 3.91 14.64
CA SER A 392 -12.82 3.67 15.29
C SER A 392 -13.18 2.18 15.26
N ASN A 393 -13.85 1.71 16.30
CA ASN A 393 -14.34 0.32 16.37
C ASN A 393 -15.26 -0.06 15.20
N ALA A 394 -15.81 0.91 14.46
CA ALA A 394 -16.62 0.65 13.28
C ALA A 394 -15.81 0.12 12.09
N ALA A 395 -14.55 0.54 11.93
CA ALA A 395 -13.68 0.11 10.83
C ALA A 395 -12.63 -0.91 11.27
N THR A 396 -12.17 -0.78 12.51
CA THR A 396 -11.02 -1.48 13.08
C THR A 396 -11.31 -1.64 14.55
N PRO A 397 -11.93 -2.76 14.95
CA PRO A 397 -12.07 -3.11 16.35
C PRO A 397 -10.74 -2.95 17.08
N ALA A 398 -10.76 -2.56 18.36
CA ALA A 398 -9.54 -2.38 19.16
C ALA A 398 -8.59 -3.60 19.17
N THR A 399 -9.09 -4.78 18.83
CA THR A 399 -8.36 -6.04 18.66
C THR A 399 -7.61 -6.18 17.34
N VAL A 400 -7.71 -5.21 16.42
CA VAL A 400 -7.03 -5.24 15.12
C VAL A 400 -5.63 -4.64 15.22
N SER A 401 -4.64 -5.39 14.77
CA SER A 401 -3.25 -4.94 14.62
C SER A 401 -3.14 -4.07 13.36
N SER A 402 -3.28 -2.74 13.49
CA SER A 402 -3.11 -1.78 12.40
C SER A 402 -1.71 -1.16 12.42
N LEU A 403 -0.78 -1.75 11.67
CA LEU A 403 0.61 -1.32 11.61
C LEU A 403 0.94 -0.69 10.27
N ARG A 404 1.55 0.48 10.32
CA ARG A 404 2.13 1.17 9.16
C ARG A 404 3.63 1.23 9.33
N VAL A 405 4.35 0.45 8.52
CA VAL A 405 5.81 0.36 8.57
C VAL A 405 6.40 1.40 7.63
N VAL A 406 7.29 2.24 8.15
CA VAL A 406 8.00 3.28 7.39
C VAL A 406 9.49 3.10 7.57
N TYR A 407 10.22 3.04 6.45
CA TYR A 407 11.67 2.93 6.46
C TYR A 407 12.34 4.25 6.04
N ARG A 408 13.14 4.82 6.95
CA ARG A 408 13.98 6.00 6.71
C ARG A 408 13.28 7.13 5.94
N TYR A 409 13.88 7.54 4.82
CA TYR A 409 13.49 8.64 3.94
C TYR A 409 12.64 8.18 2.75
N ASP A 410 12.00 7.01 2.84
CA ASP A 410 11.05 6.57 1.81
C ASP A 410 10.09 7.69 1.39
N ILE A 411 10.13 8.08 0.12
CA ILE A 411 9.35 9.19 -0.40
C ILE A 411 7.82 8.96 -0.30
N VAL A 412 7.36 7.70 -0.38
CA VAL A 412 5.92 7.41 -0.56
C VAL A 412 5.08 7.72 0.69
N PRO A 413 5.49 7.35 1.92
CA PRO A 413 4.79 7.78 3.15
C PRO A 413 4.74 9.28 3.40
N ARG A 414 5.37 10.09 2.56
CA ARG A 414 5.45 11.55 2.70
C ARG A 414 4.53 12.29 1.74
N VAL A 415 3.79 11.55 0.91
CA VAL A 415 2.81 12.07 -0.05
C VAL A 415 1.44 11.38 0.14
N PRO A 416 0.32 12.01 -0.25
CA PRO A 416 0.18 13.45 -0.46
C PRO A 416 0.58 14.27 0.78
N PHE A 417 0.75 15.57 0.60
CA PHE A 417 1.28 16.44 1.65
C PHE A 417 0.28 16.68 2.79
N ASP A 418 0.84 17.00 3.94
CA ASP A 418 0.13 17.47 5.13
C ASP A 418 0.43 18.98 5.30
N VAL A 419 -0.19 19.78 4.43
CA VAL A 419 -0.13 21.25 4.36
C VAL A 419 -1.53 21.80 4.08
N PRO A 420 -2.35 22.02 5.12
CA PRO A 420 -3.66 22.64 4.99
C PRO A 420 -3.58 24.09 4.47
N PRO A 421 -4.62 24.58 3.78
CA PRO A 421 -5.90 23.91 3.55
C PRO A 421 -5.92 23.07 2.26
N VAL A 422 -4.93 23.22 1.36
CA VAL A 422 -4.92 22.56 0.04
C VAL A 422 -4.67 21.05 0.11
N ALA A 423 -3.83 20.60 1.04
CA ALA A 423 -3.52 19.20 1.24
C ALA A 423 -3.58 18.87 2.75
N ASP A 424 -4.73 18.45 3.26
CA ASP A 424 -4.87 18.03 4.68
C ASP A 424 -4.90 16.51 4.82
N PHE A 425 -3.98 15.83 4.16
CA PHE A 425 -3.87 14.38 4.26
C PHE A 425 -3.15 13.99 5.54
N ARG A 426 -3.65 12.95 6.21
CA ARG A 426 -3.13 12.40 7.47
C ARG A 426 -2.95 10.88 7.35
N HIS A 427 -2.03 10.36 8.14
CA HIS A 427 -1.90 8.92 8.31
C HIS A 427 -2.82 8.42 9.41
N GLY A 428 -3.41 7.24 9.18
CA GLY A 428 -4.04 6.43 10.23
C GLY A 428 -3.11 5.29 10.68
N GLY A 429 -3.53 4.60 11.75
CA GLY A 429 -2.83 3.43 12.28
C GLY A 429 -1.53 3.75 13.04
N THR A 430 -0.95 2.71 13.65
CA THR A 430 0.28 2.81 14.44
C THR A 430 1.50 2.84 13.52
N CYS A 431 2.30 3.90 13.60
CA CYS A 431 3.53 4.02 12.81
C CYS A 431 4.69 3.28 13.47
N VAL A 432 5.27 2.30 12.77
CA VAL A 432 6.52 1.64 13.15
C VAL A 432 7.61 2.16 12.23
N TYR A 433 8.48 3.01 12.77
CA TYR A 433 9.55 3.64 12.02
C TYR A 433 10.86 2.88 12.20
N TYR A 434 11.54 2.59 11.09
CA TYR A 434 12.86 1.97 11.07
C TYR A 434 13.91 2.94 10.52
N ASP A 435 15.04 3.00 11.22
CA ASP A 435 16.15 3.88 10.85
C ASP A 435 17.13 3.25 9.84
N GLY A 436 18.26 3.92 9.66
CA GLY A 436 19.31 3.50 8.74
C GLY A 436 20.04 2.22 9.08
N TRP A 437 19.81 1.59 10.22
CA TRP A 437 20.37 0.29 10.57
C TRP A 437 19.30 -0.68 11.05
N TYR A 438 18.06 -0.44 10.61
CA TYR A 438 16.87 -1.21 10.97
C TYR A 438 16.54 -1.20 12.47
N ALA A 439 17.00 -0.22 13.25
CA ALA A 439 16.48 -0.03 14.59
C ALA A 439 15.04 0.50 14.49
N GLY A 440 14.10 -0.23 15.09
CA GLY A 440 12.67 0.05 15.03
C GLY A 440 12.17 0.80 16.26
N ARG A 441 11.23 1.72 16.07
CA ARG A 441 10.47 2.36 17.15
C ARG A 441 9.03 2.55 16.76
N THR A 442 8.13 2.31 17.70
CA THR A 442 6.71 2.66 17.56
C THR A 442 6.54 4.11 17.93
N LEU A 443 6.00 4.92 17.02
CA LEU A 443 5.73 6.33 17.28
C LEU A 443 4.40 6.50 18.04
N THR A 444 4.29 7.53 18.86
CA THR A 444 3.08 7.77 19.65
C THR A 444 1.90 8.20 18.77
N ALA A 445 0.68 8.12 19.30
CA ALA A 445 -0.52 8.47 18.55
C ALA A 445 -0.49 9.95 18.16
N GLY A 446 -0.55 10.24 16.86
CA GLY A 446 -0.43 11.61 16.32
C GLY A 446 1.00 12.01 15.89
N GLU A 447 2.01 11.21 16.23
CA GLU A 447 3.35 11.34 15.64
C GLU A 447 3.42 10.62 14.30
N ASP A 448 4.29 11.13 13.41
CA ASP A 448 4.55 10.53 12.10
C ASP A 448 6.05 10.48 11.87
N ALA A 449 6.48 9.73 10.84
CA ALA A 449 7.88 9.55 10.53
C ALA A 449 8.62 10.92 10.42
N PRO A 450 9.90 11.00 10.86
CA PRO A 450 10.71 12.19 10.67
C PRO A 450 10.69 12.66 9.22
N ASN A 451 10.76 13.97 9.00
CA ASN A 451 10.59 14.57 7.68
C ASN A 451 9.22 14.21 7.05
N LYS A 452 8.12 14.70 7.66
CA LYS A 452 6.73 14.39 7.25
C LYS A 452 6.43 14.71 5.79
N ASN A 453 7.04 15.77 5.25
CA ASN A 453 6.86 16.23 3.87
C ASN A 453 8.23 16.22 3.16
N TYR A 454 8.37 15.39 2.12
CA TYR A 454 9.64 15.07 1.49
C TYR A 454 10.47 16.30 1.04
N PHE A 455 9.81 17.33 0.51
CA PHE A 455 10.46 18.52 -0.04
C PHE A 455 10.90 19.56 1.01
N ASN A 456 11.04 19.18 2.28
CA ASN A 456 11.52 20.09 3.32
C ASN A 456 13.05 20.30 3.20
N PRO A 457 13.52 21.55 2.92
CA PRO A 457 14.95 21.81 2.67
C PRO A 457 15.87 21.44 3.84
N ARG A 458 15.35 21.44 5.08
CA ARG A 458 16.14 21.11 6.29
C ARG A 458 16.70 19.69 6.27
N TYR A 459 16.10 18.77 5.51
CA TYR A 459 16.49 17.37 5.47
C TYR A 459 17.32 16.98 4.24
N ILE A 460 17.59 17.92 3.31
CA ILE A 460 18.33 17.60 2.07
C ILE A 460 19.69 16.96 2.37
N VAL A 461 20.50 17.58 3.23
CA VAL A 461 21.83 17.07 3.58
C VAL A 461 21.75 15.68 4.21
N SER A 462 20.80 15.47 5.14
CA SER A 462 20.64 14.16 5.76
C SER A 462 20.18 13.13 4.74
N MET A 463 19.24 13.46 3.85
CA MET A 463 18.72 12.54 2.84
C MET A 463 19.83 12.00 1.92
N TYR A 464 20.70 12.88 1.40
CA TYR A 464 21.84 12.45 0.59
C TYR A 464 22.87 11.64 1.39
N GLY A 465 23.18 12.04 2.63
CA GLY A 465 24.06 11.24 3.50
C GLY A 465 23.49 9.84 3.78
N ASN A 466 22.17 9.74 3.95
CA ASN A 466 21.48 8.46 4.17
C ASN A 466 21.45 7.60 2.89
N ALA A 467 21.31 8.20 1.70
CA ALA A 467 21.39 7.49 0.42
C ALA A 467 22.77 6.86 0.20
N TRP A 468 23.85 7.60 0.49
CA TRP A 468 25.20 7.03 0.52
C TRP A 468 25.36 5.93 1.57
N GLY A 469 24.76 6.11 2.75
CA GLY A 469 24.73 5.07 3.78
C GLY A 469 24.00 3.78 3.35
N ASP A 470 22.92 3.88 2.57
CA ASP A 470 22.23 2.70 2.01
C ASP A 470 23.11 1.98 0.99
N MET A 471 23.83 2.73 0.15
CA MET A 471 24.80 2.15 -0.78
C MET A 471 25.91 1.40 -0.04
N PHE A 472 26.48 2.02 1.00
CA PHE A 472 27.51 1.38 1.83
C PHE A 472 26.99 0.11 2.49
N LYS A 473 25.81 0.18 3.11
CA LYS A 473 25.19 -0.98 3.77
C LYS A 473 24.93 -2.13 2.79
N ALA A 474 24.46 -1.85 1.58
CA ALA A 474 24.21 -2.87 0.56
C ALA A 474 25.46 -3.71 0.23
N MET A 475 26.64 -3.08 0.28
CA MET A 475 27.91 -3.76 0.02
C MET A 475 28.39 -4.64 1.19
N PHE A 476 28.03 -4.32 2.43
CA PHE A 476 28.66 -4.91 3.62
C PHE A 476 27.73 -5.61 4.61
N LEU A 477 26.41 -5.37 4.59
CA LEU A 477 25.46 -5.93 5.56
C LEU A 477 25.52 -7.46 5.66
N TRP A 478 25.75 -8.13 4.52
CA TRP A 478 25.85 -9.58 4.44
C TRP A 478 27.01 -10.17 5.25
N ALA A 479 28.08 -9.40 5.48
CA ALA A 479 29.22 -9.86 6.27
C ALA A 479 28.83 -10.06 7.74
N LYS A 480 27.84 -9.29 8.22
CA LYS A 480 27.31 -9.40 9.59
C LYS A 480 26.08 -10.30 9.68
N GLU A 481 25.11 -10.11 8.79
CA GLU A 481 23.78 -10.74 8.91
C GLU A 481 23.65 -12.05 8.11
N GLY A 482 24.65 -12.40 7.30
CA GLY A 482 24.70 -13.62 6.51
C GLY A 482 24.43 -13.42 5.02
N LYS A 483 24.67 -14.48 4.24
CA LYS A 483 24.65 -14.45 2.77
C LYS A 483 23.30 -14.03 2.17
N ASP A 484 22.19 -14.31 2.85
CA ASP A 484 20.84 -13.93 2.42
C ASP A 484 20.66 -12.40 2.31
N TYR A 485 21.47 -11.62 3.02
CA TYR A 485 21.42 -10.16 3.00
C TYR A 485 22.35 -9.55 1.95
N ARG A 486 23.09 -10.37 1.19
CA ARG A 486 23.92 -9.89 0.08
C ARG A 486 23.06 -9.35 -1.03
N GLU A 487 23.41 -8.16 -1.51
CA GLU A 487 22.69 -7.51 -2.59
C GLU A 487 23.28 -7.88 -3.94
N GLY A 488 22.41 -8.21 -4.89
CA GLY A 488 22.78 -8.45 -6.28
C GLY A 488 22.95 -7.15 -7.06
N ALA A 489 23.48 -7.26 -8.28
CA ALA A 489 23.75 -6.11 -9.15
C ALA A 489 22.51 -5.23 -9.40
N VAL A 490 21.33 -5.84 -9.60
CA VAL A 490 20.07 -5.11 -9.82
C VAL A 490 19.71 -4.23 -8.61
N SER A 491 19.88 -4.76 -7.39
CA SER A 491 19.66 -3.99 -6.17
C SER A 491 20.66 -2.83 -6.03
N ILE A 492 21.93 -3.05 -6.36
CA ILE A 492 22.95 -1.98 -6.34
C ILE A 492 22.61 -0.87 -7.35
N VAL A 493 22.23 -1.22 -8.58
CA VAL A 493 21.80 -0.24 -9.59
C VAL A 493 20.58 0.54 -9.12
N TYR A 494 19.59 -0.13 -8.53
CA TYR A 494 18.42 0.51 -7.94
C TYR A 494 18.83 1.51 -6.83
N ARG A 495 19.79 1.15 -5.98
CA ARG A 495 20.31 2.06 -4.94
C ARG A 495 21.03 3.28 -5.52
N THR A 496 21.70 3.14 -6.66
CA THR A 496 22.35 4.28 -7.34
C THR A 496 21.32 5.32 -7.80
N ALA A 497 20.12 4.89 -8.22
CA ALA A 497 19.03 5.83 -8.52
C ALA A 497 18.64 6.66 -7.28
N GLY A 498 18.76 6.09 -6.08
CA GLY A 498 18.58 6.80 -4.81
C GLY A 498 19.63 7.88 -4.52
N LEU A 499 20.78 7.88 -5.20
CA LEU A 499 21.75 8.98 -5.11
C LEU A 499 21.33 10.18 -5.97
N LEU A 500 20.53 9.96 -7.02
CA LEU A 500 19.94 11.04 -7.82
C LEU A 500 18.67 11.58 -7.14
N PHE A 501 17.81 10.67 -6.68
CA PHE A 501 16.57 10.96 -5.98
C PHE A 501 16.55 10.26 -4.61
N PRO A 502 17.07 10.93 -3.55
CA PRO A 502 17.08 10.36 -2.21
C PRO A 502 15.71 9.82 -1.77
N GLY A 503 15.68 8.76 -0.97
CA GLY A 503 14.41 8.15 -0.55
C GLY A 503 13.79 7.16 -1.54
N LEU A 504 14.11 7.22 -2.84
CA LEU A 504 13.67 6.20 -3.82
C LEU A 504 14.23 4.82 -3.46
N ALA A 505 15.52 4.76 -3.11
CA ALA A 505 16.16 3.51 -2.68
C ALA A 505 15.50 2.95 -1.40
N SER A 506 15.14 3.83 -0.47
CA SER A 506 14.47 3.46 0.80
C SER A 506 13.04 2.92 0.58
N HIS A 507 12.43 3.18 -0.58
CA HIS A 507 11.14 2.60 -0.96
C HIS A 507 11.24 1.13 -1.44
N SER A 508 12.43 0.52 -1.40
CA SER A 508 12.59 -0.87 -1.84
C SER A 508 11.86 -1.83 -0.89
N PRO A 509 11.02 -2.77 -1.40
CA PRO A 509 10.46 -3.85 -0.59
C PRO A 509 11.53 -4.67 0.16
N ARG A 510 12.77 -4.73 -0.38
CA ARG A 510 13.91 -5.37 0.29
C ARG A 510 14.18 -4.77 1.66
N ASP A 511 14.15 -3.45 1.76
CA ASP A 511 14.46 -2.73 2.99
C ASP A 511 13.33 -2.92 4.02
N TYR A 512 12.08 -3.04 3.59
CA TYR A 512 10.96 -3.45 4.43
C TYR A 512 11.09 -4.88 4.95
N VAL A 513 11.46 -5.84 4.09
CA VAL A 513 11.75 -7.23 4.51
C VAL A 513 12.90 -7.25 5.53
N ASN A 514 13.95 -6.46 5.30
CA ASN A 514 15.07 -6.36 6.24
C ASN A 514 14.64 -5.71 7.56
N ALA A 515 13.81 -4.67 7.52
CA ALA A 515 13.28 -4.01 8.71
C ALA A 515 12.50 -4.98 9.61
N ILE A 516 11.64 -5.82 9.03
CA ILE A 516 10.89 -6.84 9.78
C ILE A 516 11.81 -7.95 10.31
N ARG A 517 12.79 -8.40 9.53
CA ARG A 517 13.63 -9.56 9.89
C ARG A 517 14.80 -9.25 10.81
N LEU A 518 15.39 -8.08 10.67
CA LEU A 518 16.56 -7.65 11.44
C LEU A 518 16.18 -6.71 12.58
N GLY A 519 15.12 -5.93 12.37
CA GLY A 519 14.78 -4.87 13.28
C GLY A 519 14.18 -5.40 14.57
N ARG A 520 14.58 -4.75 15.66
CA ARG A 520 13.94 -4.91 16.97
C ARG A 520 13.19 -3.62 17.24
N VAL A 521 11.91 -3.74 17.54
CA VAL A 521 11.11 -2.59 18.00
C VAL A 521 11.30 -2.52 19.51
N ALA A 522 11.88 -1.43 20.00
CA ALA A 522 11.95 -1.22 21.44
C ALA A 522 10.51 -1.14 22.00
N PRO A 523 10.20 -1.81 23.14
CA PRO A 523 8.91 -1.65 23.76
C PRO A 523 8.66 -0.18 24.08
N LYS A 524 7.41 0.24 24.02
CA LYS A 524 6.98 1.59 24.39
C LYS A 524 7.47 1.85 25.82
N GLU A 525 8.28 2.88 26.04
CA GLU A 525 8.51 3.37 27.41
C GLU A 525 7.12 3.78 27.94
N ALA A 526 6.71 3.13 29.02
CA ALA A 526 5.37 3.19 29.58
C ALA A 526 5.08 4.54 30.24
#